data_AF-A0A2V4N1U8-F1
#
_entry.id   AF-A0A2V4N1U8-F1
#
_cell.length_a   1.000
_cell.length_b   1.000
_cell.length_c   1.000
_cell.angle_alpha   90.00
_cell.angle_beta   90.00
_cell.angle_gamma   90.00
#
_symmetry.space_group_name_H-M   'P 1'
#
loop_
_entity.id
_entity.type
_entity.pdbx_description
1 polymer ?
#
loop_
_entity_poly.entity_id
_entity_poly.type
_entity_poly.pdbx_seq_one_letter_code
_entity_poly.pdbx_strand_id
1 'polypeptide(L)'
;MNAALADVTLHQLLGRIVYFHTIFIVPGCQEEPVLAPAEACCNHRADIRQRTAYGLLATTAWNALDEIATTLPGHHNPCPDRDGSCCATCRVATAGAAITDAWLVTEHHAYHRPRPDTATRVVCRTAGAARLAHAFATQHASACPALASLNGAGSPLLPTPDELPLTGELLTLWQDPLSTASRPVVSWLNHCTALDDIHRVLETRRNNR
;
A
#
# COMPACT_ATOMS: atom_id res chain seq x y z
N MET A 1 3.58 23.85 -7.06
CA MET A 1 2.92 23.01 -6.03
C MET A 1 3.53 23.35 -4.68
N ASN A 2 2.73 23.63 -3.65
CA ASN A 2 3.27 23.97 -2.32
C ASN A 2 3.75 22.69 -1.64
N ALA A 3 5.07 22.55 -1.43
CA ALA A 3 5.67 21.35 -0.84
C ALA A 3 5.09 21.02 0.54
N ALA A 4 4.70 22.02 1.34
CA ALA A 4 4.08 21.81 2.64
C ALA A 4 2.69 21.17 2.55
N LEU A 5 1.89 21.50 1.52
CA LEU A 5 0.57 20.91 1.31
C LEU A 5 0.66 19.46 0.82
N ALA A 6 1.64 19.18 -0.05
CA ALA A 6 1.97 17.82 -0.47
C ALA A 6 2.38 16.95 0.73
N ASP A 7 3.20 17.50 1.62
CA ASP A 7 3.65 16.81 2.83
C ASP A 7 2.49 16.49 3.77
N VAL A 8 1.60 17.47 4.04
CA VAL A 8 0.39 17.24 4.86
C VAL A 8 -0.49 16.14 4.27
N THR A 9 -0.69 16.14 2.94
CA THR A 9 -1.52 15.13 2.27
C THR A 9 -0.92 13.74 2.39
N LEU A 10 0.39 13.60 2.16
CA LEU A 10 1.08 12.33 2.34
C LEU A 10 1.00 11.83 3.78
N HIS A 11 1.17 12.70 4.77
CA HIS A 11 1.00 12.33 6.18
C HIS A 11 -0.43 11.89 6.50
N GLN A 12 -1.45 12.56 5.95
CA GLN A 12 -2.85 12.15 6.10
C GLN A 12 -3.10 10.76 5.49
N LEU A 13 -2.56 10.49 4.30
CA LEU A 13 -2.70 9.20 3.64
C LEU A 13 -1.95 8.08 4.37
N LEU A 14 -0.75 8.34 4.89
CA LEU A 14 0.00 7.40 5.73
C LEU A 14 -0.76 7.11 7.03
N GLY A 15 -1.29 8.14 7.69
CA GLY A 15 -2.12 7.99 8.89
C GLY A 15 -3.38 7.16 8.64
N ARG A 16 -3.98 7.26 7.44
CA ARG A 16 -5.10 6.43 7.02
C ARG A 16 -4.71 4.96 6.89
N ILE A 17 -3.57 4.65 6.27
CA ILE A 17 -3.06 3.27 6.20
C ILE A 17 -2.93 2.71 7.62
N VAL A 18 -2.28 3.44 8.54
CA VAL A 18 -2.13 3.03 9.95
C VAL A 18 -3.50 2.80 10.61
N TYR A 19 -4.40 3.78 10.53
CA TYR A 19 -5.71 3.73 11.15
C TYR A 19 -6.54 2.53 10.67
N PHE A 20 -6.69 2.38 9.35
CA PHE A 20 -7.50 1.29 8.79
C PHE A 20 -6.85 -0.07 9.03
N HIS A 21 -5.52 -0.14 8.95
CA HIS A 21 -4.79 -1.37 9.24
C HIS A 21 -5.04 -1.83 10.67
N THR A 22 -4.82 -0.96 11.65
CA THR A 22 -4.95 -1.31 13.07
C THR A 22 -6.38 -1.67 13.44
N ILE A 23 -7.39 -0.95 12.93
CA ILE A 23 -8.78 -1.12 13.38
C ILE A 23 -9.51 -2.22 12.61
N PHE A 24 -9.28 -2.34 11.30
CA PHE A 24 -10.10 -3.21 10.45
C PHE A 24 -9.35 -4.41 9.90
N ILE A 25 -8.03 -4.31 9.72
CA ILE A 25 -7.26 -5.36 9.07
C ILE A 25 -6.67 -6.33 10.09
N VAL A 26 -5.95 -5.83 11.09
CA VAL A 26 -5.33 -6.66 12.14
C VAL A 26 -6.30 -7.64 12.79
N PRO A 27 -7.54 -7.26 13.17
CA PRO A 27 -8.47 -8.21 13.79
C PRO A 27 -8.94 -9.34 12.87
N GLY A 28 -8.91 -9.11 11.55
CA GLY A 28 -9.35 -10.05 10.51
C GLY A 28 -8.20 -10.78 9.80
N CYS A 29 -6.93 -10.45 10.11
CA CYS A 29 -5.78 -11.08 9.50
C CYS A 29 -5.72 -12.57 9.87
N GLN A 30 -5.99 -13.42 8.89
CA GLN A 30 -5.77 -14.85 9.00
C GLN A 30 -4.30 -15.18 8.68
N GLU A 31 -3.73 -16.14 9.39
CA GLU A 31 -2.45 -16.72 8.99
C GLU A 31 -2.62 -17.40 7.62
N GLU A 32 -2.03 -16.82 6.59
CA GLU A 32 -2.12 -17.36 5.24
C GLU A 32 -0.86 -18.12 4.82
N PRO A 33 -1.00 -19.16 3.96
CA PRO A 33 0.13 -19.72 3.24
C PRO A 33 0.82 -18.60 2.47
N VAL A 34 2.09 -18.48 2.73
CA VAL A 34 2.95 -17.49 2.13
C VAL A 34 2.98 -17.71 0.61
N LEU A 35 2.44 -16.76 -0.16
CA LEU A 35 2.58 -16.77 -1.63
C LEU A 35 4.05 -16.75 -1.99
N ALA A 36 4.45 -17.40 -3.10
CA ALA A 36 5.83 -17.41 -3.55
C ALA A 36 6.45 -15.99 -3.51
N PRO A 37 7.72 -15.86 -3.07
CA PRO A 37 8.37 -14.57 -2.97
C PRO A 37 8.26 -13.84 -4.31
N ALA A 38 7.93 -12.55 -4.25
CA ALA A 38 8.11 -11.70 -5.41
C ALA A 38 9.60 -11.77 -5.84
N GLU A 39 9.86 -11.60 -7.14
CA GLU A 39 11.22 -11.57 -7.67
C GLU A 39 12.10 -10.63 -6.84
N ALA A 40 13.36 -11.05 -6.65
CA ALA A 40 14.24 -10.40 -5.71
C ALA A 40 14.44 -8.90 -6.03
N CYS A 41 14.24 -8.00 -5.05
CA CYS A 41 14.76 -6.64 -5.20
C CYS A 41 16.27 -6.68 -4.95
N CYS A 42 17.06 -6.71 -6.02
CA CYS A 42 18.33 -6.01 -6.07
C CYS A 42 18.71 -5.67 -7.53
N ASN A 43 18.72 -4.38 -7.87
CA ASN A 43 19.50 -3.87 -9.01
C ASN A 43 20.59 -2.88 -8.58
N HIS A 44 20.96 -2.88 -7.29
CA HIS A 44 21.91 -1.94 -6.72
C HIS A 44 22.83 -2.65 -5.74
N ARG A 45 24.14 -2.68 -6.04
CA ARG A 45 25.13 -2.37 -5.01
C ARG A 45 24.92 -0.87 -4.74
N ALA A 46 24.55 -0.48 -3.53
CA ALA A 46 24.29 0.91 -3.22
C ALA A 46 25.45 1.77 -3.75
N ASP A 47 25.15 2.68 -4.68
CA ASP A 47 26.05 3.81 -4.91
C ASP A 47 26.10 4.55 -3.56
N ILE A 48 27.29 4.92 -3.09
CA ILE A 48 27.56 5.52 -1.78
C ILE A 48 26.71 6.80 -1.55
N ARG A 49 26.11 7.32 -2.61
CA ARG A 49 25.23 8.49 -2.64
C ARG A 49 23.74 8.21 -2.34
N GLN A 50 23.28 6.96 -2.40
CA GLN A 50 21.90 6.61 -2.02
C GLN A 50 21.81 6.46 -0.50
N ARG A 51 20.92 7.21 0.15
CA ARG A 51 20.67 7.06 1.60
C ARG A 51 20.11 5.66 1.86
N THR A 52 20.75 4.93 2.78
CA THR A 52 20.29 3.62 3.23
C THR A 52 18.88 3.72 3.80
N ALA A 53 18.09 2.67 3.65
CA ALA A 53 16.75 2.62 4.22
C ALA A 53 16.72 2.92 5.72
N TYR A 54 17.71 2.41 6.46
CA TYR A 54 17.78 2.57 7.91
C TYR A 54 17.92 4.05 8.34
N GLY A 55 18.63 4.88 7.57
CA GLY A 55 18.79 6.30 7.90
C GLY A 55 17.58 7.15 7.51
N LEU A 56 17.02 6.92 6.31
CA LEU A 56 15.95 7.77 5.78
C LEU A 56 14.56 7.39 6.32
N LEU A 57 14.22 6.10 6.42
CA LEU A 57 12.89 5.71 6.87
C LEU A 57 12.70 5.98 8.36
N ALA A 58 13.70 5.64 9.20
CA ALA A 58 13.62 5.79 10.66
C ALA A 58 13.37 7.24 11.13
N THR A 59 13.57 8.23 10.26
CA THR A 59 13.36 9.65 10.56
C THR A 59 12.10 10.23 9.91
N THR A 60 11.25 9.41 9.31
CA THR A 60 10.07 9.84 8.55
C THR A 60 8.82 9.02 8.88
N ALA A 61 7.64 9.57 8.60
CA ALA A 61 6.36 8.88 8.75
C ALA A 61 6.25 7.59 7.90
N TRP A 62 7.09 7.44 6.87
CA TRP A 62 7.13 6.24 6.03
C TRP A 62 7.58 4.99 6.77
N ASN A 63 8.27 5.10 7.92
CA ASN A 63 8.62 3.94 8.75
C ASN A 63 7.38 3.15 9.19
N ALA A 64 6.24 3.83 9.37
CA ALA A 64 4.99 3.21 9.77
C ALA A 64 4.55 2.11 8.78
N LEU A 65 4.86 2.23 7.49
CA LEU A 65 4.54 1.19 6.51
C LEU A 65 5.37 -0.07 6.73
N ASP A 66 6.66 0.06 7.07
CA ASP A 66 7.50 -1.09 7.35
C ASP A 66 7.09 -1.75 8.68
N GLU A 67 6.77 -0.97 9.71
CA GLU A 67 6.20 -1.46 10.96
C GLU A 67 4.91 -2.25 10.72
N ILE A 68 3.95 -1.68 10.00
CA ILE A 68 2.71 -2.36 9.61
C ILE A 68 3.01 -3.66 8.85
N ALA A 69 3.87 -3.59 7.84
CA ALA A 69 4.16 -4.75 7.01
C ALA A 69 4.80 -5.88 7.82
N THR A 70 5.63 -5.58 8.82
CA THR A 70 6.17 -6.64 9.71
C THR A 70 5.11 -7.37 10.54
N THR A 71 3.92 -6.79 10.72
CA THR A 71 2.79 -7.46 11.40
C THR A 71 1.99 -8.38 10.48
N LEU A 72 2.21 -8.33 9.16
CA LEU A 72 1.38 -9.03 8.18
C LEU A 72 1.89 -10.46 7.90
N PRO A 73 0.97 -11.46 7.92
CA PRO A 73 1.29 -12.81 7.47
C PRO A 73 1.82 -12.79 6.04
N GLY A 74 2.94 -13.44 5.79
CA GLY A 74 3.52 -13.48 4.46
C GLY A 74 4.12 -12.16 3.98
N HIS A 75 4.46 -11.22 4.88
CA HIS A 75 5.39 -10.14 4.56
C HIS A 75 6.74 -10.74 4.16
N HIS A 76 6.82 -11.02 2.86
CA HIS A 76 8.00 -11.57 2.27
C HIS A 76 9.08 -10.50 2.23
N ASN A 77 10.31 -10.94 2.50
CA ASN A 77 11.52 -10.19 2.23
C ASN A 77 12.01 -10.61 0.84
N PRO A 78 11.46 -10.10 -0.28
CA PRO A 78 11.96 -10.46 -1.60
C PRO A 78 13.41 -9.98 -1.76
N CYS A 79 13.87 -9.01 -0.97
CA CYS A 79 15.27 -8.63 -0.94
C CYS A 79 16.08 -9.66 -0.13
N PRO A 80 16.99 -10.44 -0.76
CA PRO A 80 17.87 -11.36 -0.03
C PRO A 80 18.78 -10.60 0.95
N ASP A 81 19.10 -9.33 0.65
CA ASP A 81 19.87 -8.41 1.48
C ASP A 81 18.97 -7.30 2.07
N ARG A 82 17.86 -7.67 2.74
CA ARG A 82 17.03 -6.70 3.51
C ARG A 82 17.81 -6.06 4.69
N ASP A 83 19.12 -6.30 4.78
CA ASP A 83 20.00 -5.58 5.68
C ASP A 83 20.08 -4.09 5.33
N GLY A 84 20.97 -3.36 6.01
CA GLY A 84 21.14 -1.92 5.84
C GLY A 84 21.47 -1.46 4.41
N SER A 85 21.72 -2.36 3.45
CA SER A 85 22.04 -2.04 2.06
C SER A 85 20.82 -1.82 1.16
N CYS A 86 19.62 -2.27 1.55
CA CYS A 86 18.41 -2.05 0.77
C CYS A 86 18.02 -0.55 0.74
N CYS A 87 17.66 -0.03 -0.44
CA CYS A 87 17.24 1.36 -0.56
C CYS A 87 15.84 1.59 0.05
N ALA A 88 15.61 2.80 0.57
CA ALA A 88 14.35 3.16 1.21
C ALA A 88 13.12 2.94 0.28
N THR A 89 13.26 3.24 -1.01
CA THR A 89 12.20 3.06 -2.01
C THR A 89 11.77 1.60 -2.19
N CYS A 90 12.72 0.65 -2.23
CA CYS A 90 12.37 -0.78 -2.30
C CYS A 90 11.67 -1.28 -1.04
N ARG A 91 12.05 -0.76 0.15
CA ARG A 91 11.34 -1.10 1.39
C ARG A 91 9.91 -0.59 1.39
N VAL A 92 9.69 0.66 0.96
CA VAL A 92 8.35 1.21 0.79
C VAL A 92 7.55 0.40 -0.24
N ALA A 93 8.15 0.02 -1.36
CA ALA A 93 7.50 -0.83 -2.37
C ALA A 93 7.07 -2.19 -1.78
N THR A 94 7.97 -2.83 -1.03
CA THR A 94 7.72 -4.14 -0.40
C THR A 94 6.59 -4.04 0.63
N ALA A 95 6.65 -3.02 1.51
CA ALA A 95 5.59 -2.76 2.48
C ALA A 95 4.25 -2.49 1.77
N GLY A 96 4.26 -1.69 0.71
CA GLY A 96 3.07 -1.39 -0.08
C GLY A 96 2.43 -2.62 -0.73
N ALA A 97 3.25 -3.54 -1.24
CA ALA A 97 2.76 -4.83 -1.74
C ALA A 97 2.08 -5.64 -0.64
N ALA A 98 2.73 -5.80 0.52
CA ALA A 98 2.21 -6.59 1.64
C ALA A 98 0.90 -6.02 2.18
N ILE A 99 0.85 -4.71 2.41
CA ILE A 99 -0.34 -4.00 2.89
C ILE A 99 -1.51 -4.22 1.94
N THR A 100 -1.28 -4.02 0.63
CA THR A 100 -2.36 -4.14 -0.35
C THR A 100 -2.90 -5.57 -0.45
N ASP A 101 -2.02 -6.59 -0.37
CA ASP A 101 -2.44 -7.99 -0.39
C ASP A 101 -3.28 -8.35 0.85
N ALA A 102 -2.82 -7.93 2.03
CA ALA A 102 -3.52 -8.21 3.27
C ALA A 102 -4.90 -7.56 3.32
N TRP A 103 -4.99 -6.31 2.83
CA TRP A 103 -6.27 -5.59 2.75
C TRP A 103 -7.23 -6.31 1.80
N LEU A 104 -6.75 -6.70 0.61
CA LEU A 104 -7.53 -7.44 -0.38
C LEU A 104 -8.09 -8.75 0.18
N VAL A 105 -7.23 -9.56 0.82
CA VAL A 105 -7.65 -10.82 1.43
C VAL A 105 -8.65 -10.60 2.55
N THR A 106 -8.40 -9.63 3.43
CA THR A 106 -9.25 -9.34 4.58
C THR A 106 -10.63 -8.86 4.15
N GLU A 107 -10.72 -7.97 3.15
CA GLU A 107 -12.01 -7.51 2.63
C GLU A 107 -12.78 -8.62 1.92
N HIS A 108 -12.11 -9.49 1.14
CA HIS A 108 -12.77 -10.66 0.56
C HIS A 108 -13.37 -11.57 1.62
N HIS A 109 -12.62 -11.85 2.69
CA HIS A 109 -13.10 -12.65 3.81
C HIS A 109 -14.28 -11.98 4.53
N ALA A 110 -14.15 -10.70 4.87
CA ALA A 110 -15.19 -9.93 5.58
C ALA A 110 -16.49 -9.83 4.77
N TYR A 111 -16.41 -9.71 3.45
CA TYR A 111 -17.59 -9.66 2.58
C TYR A 111 -18.07 -11.05 2.12
N HIS A 112 -17.61 -12.13 2.77
CA HIS A 112 -17.97 -13.52 2.45
C HIS A 112 -17.79 -13.88 0.96
N ARG A 113 -16.80 -13.28 0.31
CA ARG A 113 -16.47 -13.56 -1.09
C ARG A 113 -15.51 -14.75 -1.18
N PRO A 114 -15.47 -15.45 -2.33
CA PRO A 114 -14.37 -16.38 -2.61
C PRO A 114 -13.02 -15.68 -2.45
N ARG A 115 -12.01 -16.41 -1.99
CA ARG A 115 -10.64 -15.89 -1.86
C ARG A 115 -10.17 -15.31 -3.20
N PRO A 116 -9.48 -14.14 -3.20
CA PRO A 116 -9.00 -13.54 -4.44
C PRO A 116 -8.03 -14.49 -5.15
N ASP A 117 -8.15 -14.60 -6.47
CA ASP A 117 -7.25 -15.42 -7.26
C ASP A 117 -5.82 -14.85 -7.30
N THR A 118 -4.86 -15.70 -7.69
CA THR A 118 -3.44 -15.32 -7.73
C THR A 118 -3.19 -14.13 -8.65
N ALA A 119 -3.89 -14.01 -9.78
CA ALA A 119 -3.69 -12.94 -10.73
C ALA A 119 -4.10 -11.58 -10.13
N THR A 120 -5.27 -11.54 -9.48
CA THR A 120 -5.80 -10.36 -8.80
C THR A 120 -4.87 -9.92 -7.68
N ARG A 121 -4.38 -10.86 -6.87
CA ARG A 121 -3.39 -10.57 -5.81
C ARG A 121 -2.11 -9.98 -6.38
N VAL A 122 -1.53 -10.59 -7.42
CA VAL A 122 -0.29 -10.10 -8.07
C VAL A 122 -0.48 -8.68 -8.60
N VAL A 123 -1.61 -8.42 -9.27
CA VAL A 123 -1.94 -7.10 -9.81
C VAL A 123 -2.08 -6.05 -8.71
N CYS A 124 -2.84 -6.34 -7.65
CA CYS A 124 -3.04 -5.39 -6.56
C CYS A 124 -1.73 -5.12 -5.81
N ARG A 125 -0.94 -6.17 -5.51
CA ARG A 125 0.40 -6.03 -4.91
C ARG A 125 1.32 -5.14 -5.72
N THR A 126 1.34 -5.34 -7.04
CA THR A 126 2.18 -4.56 -7.96
C THR A 126 1.76 -3.10 -7.98
N ALA A 127 0.45 -2.84 -8.07
CA ALA A 127 -0.09 -1.49 -8.04
C ALA A 127 0.21 -0.77 -6.72
N GLY A 128 0.00 -1.43 -5.57
CA GLY A 128 0.33 -0.89 -4.25
C GLY A 128 1.81 -0.57 -4.09
N ALA A 129 2.68 -1.50 -4.50
CA ALA A 129 4.12 -1.31 -4.51
C ALA A 129 4.54 -0.09 -5.34
N ALA A 130 4.08 -0.02 -6.59
CA ALA A 130 4.42 1.04 -7.53
C ALA A 130 3.98 2.41 -7.01
N ARG A 131 2.73 2.52 -6.55
CA ARG A 131 2.10 3.77 -6.11
C ARG A 131 2.78 4.36 -4.88
N LEU A 132 2.97 3.55 -3.84
CA LEU A 132 3.64 3.98 -2.61
C LEU A 132 5.12 4.32 -2.85
N ALA A 133 5.82 3.50 -3.64
CA ALA A 133 7.22 3.74 -3.96
C ALA A 133 7.40 5.01 -4.82
N HIS A 134 6.48 5.29 -5.74
CA HIS A 134 6.49 6.51 -6.55
C HIS A 134 6.27 7.76 -5.70
N ALA A 135 5.27 7.74 -4.82
CA ALA A 135 5.00 8.85 -3.91
C ALA A 135 6.20 9.14 -2.99
N PHE A 136 6.81 8.10 -2.40
CA PHE A 136 8.04 8.23 -1.61
C PHE A 136 9.19 8.81 -2.43
N ALA A 137 9.41 8.25 -3.63
CA ALA A 137 10.52 8.66 -4.48
C ALA A 137 10.40 10.12 -4.93
N THR A 138 9.20 10.57 -5.23
CA THR A 138 8.95 11.97 -5.59
C THR A 138 9.13 12.90 -4.39
N GLN A 139 8.62 12.55 -3.20
CA GLN A 139 8.77 13.39 -1.99
C GLN A 139 10.23 13.55 -1.58
N HIS A 140 11.03 12.48 -1.67
CA HIS A 140 12.42 12.47 -1.21
C HIS A 140 13.45 12.63 -2.34
N ALA A 141 13.00 12.91 -3.57
CA ALA A 141 13.84 12.99 -4.77
C ALA A 141 14.78 11.77 -4.92
N SER A 142 14.29 10.56 -4.59
CA SER A 142 15.10 9.34 -4.63
C SER A 142 15.05 8.69 -6.01
N ALA A 143 16.19 8.35 -6.59
CA ALA A 143 16.25 7.56 -7.81
C ALA A 143 16.35 6.06 -7.46
N CYS A 144 15.35 5.27 -7.88
CA CYS A 144 15.35 3.82 -7.75
C CYS A 144 15.00 3.15 -9.09
N PRO A 145 15.97 2.59 -9.82
CA PRO A 145 15.76 1.80 -11.03
C PRO A 145 14.71 0.69 -10.94
N ALA A 146 14.52 0.05 -9.77
CA ALA A 146 13.47 -0.94 -9.59
C ALA A 146 12.06 -0.34 -9.79
N LEU A 147 11.88 0.96 -9.57
CA LEU A 147 10.62 1.66 -9.81
C LEU A 147 10.23 1.68 -11.29
N ALA A 148 11.21 1.72 -12.21
CA ALA A 148 10.94 1.68 -13.64
C ALA A 148 10.34 0.33 -14.07
N SER A 149 10.82 -0.77 -13.48
CA SER A 149 10.29 -2.12 -13.71
C SER A 149 8.84 -2.27 -13.20
N LEU A 150 8.49 -1.61 -12.09
CA LEU A 150 7.13 -1.62 -11.54
C LEU A 150 6.10 -0.90 -12.43
N ASN A 151 6.53 0.08 -13.21
CA ASN A 151 5.66 0.85 -14.12
C ASN A 151 5.43 0.17 -15.48
N GLY A 152 6.18 -0.89 -15.80
CA GLY A 152 6.12 -1.58 -17.10
C GLY A 152 5.00 -2.63 -17.22
N ALA A 153 4.35 -3.00 -16.12
CA ALA A 153 3.16 -3.83 -16.18
C ALA A 153 2.00 -3.00 -16.78
N GLY A 154 1.26 -3.55 -17.75
CA GLY A 154 0.08 -2.89 -18.32
C GLY A 154 -0.94 -2.50 -17.24
N SER A 155 -2.05 -1.85 -17.60
CA SER A 155 -3.09 -1.45 -16.64
C SER A 155 -4.18 -2.53 -16.54
N PRO A 156 -4.02 -3.60 -15.74
CA PRO A 156 -5.12 -4.50 -15.42
C PRO A 156 -6.22 -3.73 -14.67
N LEU A 157 -7.44 -4.24 -14.73
CA LEU A 157 -8.55 -3.72 -13.93
C LEU A 157 -8.19 -3.92 -12.44
N LEU A 158 -7.97 -2.82 -11.73
CA LEU A 158 -7.84 -2.80 -10.28
C LEU A 158 -9.23 -2.70 -9.65
N PRO A 159 -9.44 -3.27 -8.45
CA PRO A 159 -10.71 -3.15 -7.76
C PRO A 159 -11.01 -1.68 -7.48
N THR A 160 -12.25 -1.30 -7.71
CA THR A 160 -12.72 0.06 -7.43
C THR A 160 -13.15 0.20 -5.96
N PRO A 161 -13.22 1.43 -5.41
CA PRO A 161 -13.78 1.65 -4.08
C PRO A 161 -15.24 1.19 -3.91
N ASP A 162 -15.99 1.08 -5.01
CA ASP A 162 -17.37 0.56 -4.99
C ASP A 162 -17.40 -0.98 -4.88
N GLU A 163 -16.30 -1.67 -5.24
CA GLU A 163 -16.19 -3.13 -5.19
C GLU A 163 -15.49 -3.61 -3.91
N LEU A 164 -14.38 -2.96 -3.55
CA LEU A 164 -13.57 -3.21 -2.35
C LEU A 164 -13.16 -1.84 -1.77
N PRO A 165 -13.92 -1.31 -0.80
CA PRO A 165 -13.72 0.04 -0.27
C PRO A 165 -12.31 0.33 0.21
N LEU A 166 -11.72 -0.53 1.06
CA LEU A 166 -10.40 -0.23 1.64
C LEU A 166 -9.30 -0.38 0.58
N THR A 167 -9.29 -1.51 -0.13
CA THR A 167 -8.26 -1.85 -1.12
C THR A 167 -8.35 -0.93 -2.33
N GLY A 168 -9.56 -0.70 -2.85
CA GLY A 168 -9.80 0.20 -3.96
C GLY A 168 -9.46 1.65 -3.61
N GLU A 169 -9.82 2.14 -2.42
CA GLU A 169 -9.47 3.50 -1.99
C GLU A 169 -7.97 3.66 -1.76
N LEU A 170 -7.30 2.69 -1.12
CA LEU A 170 -5.84 2.66 -0.99
C LEU A 170 -5.20 2.79 -2.38
N LEU A 171 -5.63 1.96 -3.33
CA LEU A 171 -5.09 2.01 -4.67
C LEU A 171 -5.37 3.39 -5.29
N THR A 172 -6.62 3.84 -5.36
CA THR A 172 -7.00 5.09 -6.04
C THR A 172 -6.31 6.33 -5.47
N LEU A 173 -6.28 6.50 -4.14
CA LEU A 173 -5.69 7.68 -3.52
C LEU A 173 -4.17 7.77 -3.72
N TRP A 174 -3.49 6.63 -3.75
CA TRP A 174 -2.05 6.57 -3.94
C TRP A 174 -1.60 6.59 -5.40
N GLN A 175 -2.54 6.60 -6.36
CA GLN A 175 -2.20 6.74 -7.78
C GLN A 175 -1.53 8.08 -8.08
N ASP A 176 -2.05 9.16 -7.49
CA ASP A 176 -1.50 10.50 -7.64
C ASP A 176 -1.81 11.37 -6.40
N PRO A 177 -1.17 11.08 -5.26
CA PRO A 177 -1.43 11.78 -4.02
C PRO A 177 -0.94 13.24 -4.05
N LEU A 178 -0.05 13.57 -4.98
CA LEU A 178 0.54 14.90 -5.10
C LEU A 178 -0.34 15.85 -5.92
N SER A 179 -1.08 15.36 -6.92
CA SER A 179 -2.03 16.22 -7.66
C SER A 179 -3.27 16.60 -6.83
N THR A 180 -3.58 15.82 -5.80
CA THR A 180 -4.75 16.03 -4.93
C THR A 180 -4.43 16.86 -3.68
N ALA A 181 -3.18 17.29 -3.50
CA ALA A 181 -2.64 17.90 -2.28
C ALA A 181 -3.32 19.21 -1.80
N SER A 182 -4.28 19.75 -2.56
CA SER A 182 -5.04 20.95 -2.21
C SER A 182 -6.42 20.66 -1.60
N ARG A 183 -6.80 19.39 -1.47
CA ARG A 183 -8.13 18.99 -0.97
C ARG A 183 -8.00 18.04 0.22
N PRO A 184 -8.83 18.21 1.27
CA PRO A 184 -8.96 17.19 2.29
C PRO A 184 -9.32 15.85 1.64
N VAL A 185 -8.58 14.81 1.98
CA VAL A 185 -8.92 13.45 1.53
C VAL A 185 -10.17 13.03 2.30
N VAL A 186 -11.32 13.13 1.66
CA VAL A 186 -12.61 12.69 2.20
C VAL A 186 -12.82 11.24 1.80
N SER A 187 -13.01 10.40 2.80
CA SER A 187 -13.32 8.99 2.63
C SER A 187 -14.68 8.71 3.21
N TRP A 188 -15.39 7.77 2.60
CA TRP A 188 -16.65 7.27 3.12
C TRP A 188 -16.48 6.59 4.50
N LEU A 189 -15.26 6.12 4.81
CA LEU A 189 -14.92 5.37 6.02
C LEU A 189 -14.82 6.24 7.28
N ASN A 190 -14.83 7.56 7.13
CA ASN A 190 -14.73 8.50 8.25
C ASN A 190 -15.90 8.36 9.26
N HIS A 191 -16.94 7.61 8.91
CA HIS A 191 -18.15 7.43 9.71
C HIS A 191 -18.43 5.96 10.08
N CYS A 192 -17.59 5.01 9.67
CA CYS A 192 -17.78 3.58 9.94
C CYS A 192 -16.94 3.14 11.14
N THR A 193 -17.47 2.22 11.95
CA THR A 193 -16.79 1.68 13.13
C THR A 193 -16.35 0.22 13.00
N ALA A 194 -16.88 -0.50 12.01
CA ALA A 194 -16.51 -1.89 11.66
C ALA A 194 -16.55 -2.14 10.13
N LEU A 195 -15.90 -3.22 9.67
CA LEU A 195 -16.00 -3.70 8.27
C LEU A 195 -17.45 -4.06 7.88
N ASP A 196 -18.25 -4.56 8.83
CA ASP A 196 -19.66 -4.89 8.58
C ASP A 196 -20.50 -3.65 8.29
N ASP A 197 -20.17 -2.50 8.90
CA ASP A 197 -20.84 -1.23 8.62
C ASP A 197 -20.59 -0.81 7.16
N ILE A 198 -19.34 -0.96 6.71
CA ILE A 198 -18.91 -0.69 5.34
C ILE A 198 -19.71 -1.58 4.37
N HIS A 199 -19.80 -2.88 4.65
CA HIS A 199 -20.56 -3.81 3.80
C HIS A 199 -22.03 -3.43 3.67
N ARG A 200 -22.69 -3.12 4.80
CA ARG A 200 -24.12 -2.76 4.83
C ARG A 200 -24.44 -1.52 4.00
N VAL A 201 -23.58 -0.50 4.05
CA VAL A 201 -23.79 0.72 3.26
C VAL A 201 -23.58 0.44 1.77
N LEU A 202 -22.69 -0.48 1.39
CA LEU A 202 -22.50 -0.88 -0.01
C LEU A 202 -23.75 -1.58 -0.55
N GLU A 203 -24.27 -2.56 0.20
CA GLU A 203 -25.51 -3.27 -0.16
C GLU A 203 -26.69 -2.31 -0.29
N THR A 204 -26.84 -1.37 0.64
CA THR A 204 -27.90 -0.36 0.60
C THR A 204 -27.82 0.47 -0.68
N ARG A 205 -26.62 0.90 -1.09
CA ARG A 205 -26.44 1.67 -2.33
C ARG A 205 -26.72 0.84 -3.58
N ARG A 206 -26.32 -0.42 -3.58
CA ARG A 206 -26.56 -1.34 -4.70
C ARG A 206 -28.05 -1.61 -4.90
N ASN A 207 -28.81 -1.69 -3.81
CA ASN A 207 -30.26 -1.92 -3.82
C ASN A 207 -31.09 -0.67 -4.14
N ASN A 208 -30.47 0.52 -4.04
CA ASN A 208 -31.09 1.82 -4.34
C ASN A 208 -30.70 2.38 -5.72
N ARG A 209 -29.92 1.64 -6.52
CA ARG A 209 -29.64 1.92 -7.94
C ARG A 209 -30.55 1.06 -8.82
#